data_AF-U9UTM8-F1
#
_entry.id   AF-U9UTM8-F1
#
_cell.length_a   1.000
_cell.length_b   1.000
_cell.length_c   1.000
_cell.angle_alpha   90.00
_cell.angle_beta   90.00
_cell.angle_gamma   90.00
#
_symmetry.space_group_name_H-M   'P 1'
#
loop_
_entity.id
_entity.type
_entity.pdbx_description
1 polymer ?
#
loop_
_entity_poly.entity_id
_entity_poly.type
_entity_poly.pdbx_seq_one_letter_code
_entity_poly.pdbx_strand_id
1 'polypeptide(L)'
;MCSQQETPKNINEATSIPKQGTQTQPGVTHEMKPFPVVHHLPQGEDDHLEEYQPANKLKNKIALITGGDSGIGRSVACLFALEGASGIAITYLPREEKDAHETKERIEKQSKTEILLINKDVGYEENAIDIINQVVKKWGRIDILVNNASEQHLTSRIEDLSSEQLERTFRTNIFGMIYLAKHAVPHMKKGSTIINTTSVTAYKGYATLLDYSSTKGAIVSFTRSLSQHLTERGIRVNAVAPGPIWTPLIVASFPTEAMEKFGKETPLGRPGQPSEVATSYVFLASSDSSYITGQVLHPNGGTIVNS
;
A
#
# COMPACT_ATOMS: atom_id res chain seq x y z
N MET A 1 21.78 -2.52 -16.74
CA MET A 1 21.64 -3.90 -16.27
C MET A 1 20.98 -3.85 -14.90
N CYS A 2 19.69 -4.17 -14.82
CA CYS A 2 19.00 -4.32 -13.54
C CYS A 2 19.71 -5.48 -12.83
N SER A 3 20.43 -5.23 -11.73
CA SER A 3 21.05 -6.34 -11.00
C SER A 3 19.95 -7.32 -10.64
N GLN A 4 20.13 -8.59 -10.98
CA GLN A 4 19.28 -9.65 -10.47
C GLN A 4 19.54 -9.69 -8.96
N GLN A 5 18.79 -8.88 -8.21
CA GLN A 5 18.78 -8.91 -6.76
C GLN A 5 18.24 -10.28 -6.38
N GLU A 6 19.09 -11.09 -5.76
CA GLU A 6 18.71 -12.43 -5.33
C GLU A 6 17.55 -12.32 -4.35
N THR A 7 16.42 -12.96 -4.69
CA THR A 7 15.34 -13.18 -3.74
C THR A 7 15.91 -13.94 -2.55
N PRO A 8 15.64 -13.52 -1.30
CA PRO A 8 16.04 -14.30 -0.12
C PRO A 8 15.55 -15.75 -0.23
N LYS A 9 16.27 -16.72 0.34
CA LYS A 9 15.88 -18.13 0.19
C LYS A 9 14.59 -18.45 0.94
N ASN A 10 14.40 -17.82 2.09
CA ASN A 10 13.26 -18.02 2.97
C ASN A 10 12.88 -16.73 3.67
N ILE A 11 11.75 -16.76 4.38
CA ILE A 11 11.21 -15.58 5.07
C ILE A 11 12.09 -15.08 6.21
N ASN A 12 12.86 -15.97 6.84
CA ASN A 12 13.76 -15.60 7.95
C ASN A 12 14.93 -14.75 7.45
N GLU A 13 15.51 -15.10 6.29
CA GLU A 13 16.52 -14.26 5.62
C GLU A 13 15.93 -12.91 5.20
N ALA A 14 14.71 -12.91 4.63
CA ALA A 14 14.02 -11.69 4.20
C ALA A 14 13.68 -10.74 5.37
N THR A 15 13.53 -11.27 6.58
CA THR A 15 13.13 -10.51 7.78
C THR A 15 14.27 -10.27 8.76
N SER A 16 15.48 -10.76 8.46
CA SER A 16 16.70 -10.42 9.18
C SER A 16 17.20 -9.03 8.79
N ILE A 17 16.56 -8.00 9.33
CA ILE A 17 16.89 -6.59 9.03
C ILE A 17 18.15 -6.17 9.81
N PRO A 18 19.26 -5.82 9.11
CA PRO A 18 20.43 -5.22 9.75
C PRO A 18 20.19 -3.75 10.11
N LYS A 19 21.01 -3.22 11.02
CA LYS A 19 21.19 -1.77 11.14
C LYS A 19 21.58 -1.18 9.79
N GLN A 20 20.88 -0.13 9.40
CA GLN A 20 21.14 0.63 8.18
C GLN A 20 20.76 2.09 8.38
N GLY A 21 21.35 2.97 7.55
CA GLY A 21 21.12 4.40 7.66
C GLY A 21 19.65 4.77 7.47
N THR A 22 19.23 5.82 8.19
CA THR A 22 17.93 6.45 7.99
C THR A 22 17.91 7.24 6.70
N GLN A 23 16.75 7.31 6.08
CA GLN A 23 16.50 8.11 4.89
C GLN A 23 15.60 9.29 5.23
N THR A 24 15.56 10.30 4.36
CA THR A 24 14.51 11.33 4.40
C THR A 24 13.21 10.79 3.79
N GLN A 25 12.06 11.36 4.11
CA GLN A 25 10.77 10.94 3.56
C GLN A 25 10.45 11.66 2.22
N PRO A 26 9.89 10.97 1.20
CA PRO A 26 9.72 9.52 1.11
C PRO A 26 11.05 8.78 0.97
N GLY A 27 11.13 7.61 1.61
CA GLY A 27 12.27 6.70 1.47
C GLY A 27 12.25 5.98 0.13
N VAL A 28 13.38 5.39 -0.26
CA VAL A 28 13.58 4.65 -1.50
C VAL A 28 14.01 3.21 -1.23
N THR A 29 13.40 2.30 -1.98
CA THR A 29 13.59 0.84 -1.88
C THR A 29 14.97 0.43 -2.34
N HIS A 30 15.52 1.08 -3.36
CA HIS A 30 16.80 0.68 -3.95
C HIS A 30 18.01 0.85 -3.00
N GLU A 31 17.84 1.52 -1.86
CA GLU A 31 18.85 1.69 -0.81
C GLU A 31 18.63 0.76 0.40
N MET A 32 17.51 0.04 0.46
CA MET A 32 17.17 -0.82 1.60
C MET A 32 17.95 -2.13 1.61
N LYS A 33 18.21 -2.66 2.81
CA LYS A 33 18.85 -3.96 3.05
C LYS A 33 18.11 -4.74 4.14
N PRO A 34 17.65 -5.98 3.93
CA PRO A 34 17.48 -6.61 2.62
C PRO A 34 16.44 -5.86 1.77
N PHE A 35 16.37 -6.17 0.48
CA PHE A 35 15.29 -5.69 -0.37
C PHE A 35 13.95 -6.30 0.07
N PRO A 36 12.85 -5.52 0.10
CA PRO A 36 11.53 -6.07 0.38
C PRO A 36 11.10 -7.13 -0.65
N VAL A 37 10.43 -8.18 -0.20
CA VAL A 37 9.90 -9.25 -1.06
C VAL A 37 8.61 -8.77 -1.73
N VAL A 38 8.60 -8.78 -3.07
CA VAL A 38 7.54 -8.14 -3.88
C VAL A 38 6.43 -9.09 -4.33
N HIS A 39 6.78 -10.30 -4.77
CA HIS A 39 5.84 -11.23 -5.39
C HIS A 39 6.14 -12.71 -5.09
N HIS A 40 6.90 -12.97 -4.03
CA HIS A 40 7.11 -14.32 -3.49
C HIS A 40 6.46 -14.43 -2.11
N LEU A 41 5.96 -15.62 -1.77
CA LEU A 41 5.30 -15.93 -0.51
C LEU A 41 6.02 -17.08 0.20
N PRO A 42 6.06 -17.09 1.54
CA PRO A 42 6.56 -18.24 2.29
C PRO A 42 5.66 -19.46 2.06
N GLN A 43 6.27 -20.60 1.73
CA GLN A 43 5.63 -21.89 1.56
C GLN A 43 6.48 -23.02 2.18
N GLY A 44 5.88 -24.19 2.38
CA GLY A 44 6.56 -25.36 2.93
C GLY A 44 6.83 -25.29 4.45
N GLU A 45 7.51 -26.31 4.97
CA GLU A 45 7.86 -26.41 6.40
C GLU A 45 9.02 -25.48 6.81
N ASP A 46 9.82 -25.03 5.84
CA ASP A 46 11.00 -24.17 6.03
C ASP A 46 10.76 -22.70 5.62
N ASP A 47 9.51 -22.35 5.31
CA ASP A 47 9.10 -21.01 4.85
C ASP A 47 9.95 -20.49 3.67
N HIS A 48 10.32 -21.36 2.73
CA HIS A 48 11.02 -20.95 1.52
C HIS A 48 10.13 -20.06 0.66
N LEU A 49 10.75 -19.10 -0.05
CA LEU A 49 10.01 -18.12 -0.83
C LEU A 49 9.73 -18.67 -2.23
N GLU A 50 8.47 -18.96 -2.51
CA GLU A 50 7.97 -19.33 -3.84
C GLU A 50 7.26 -18.17 -4.52
N GLU A 51 7.35 -18.10 -5.85
CA GLU A 51 6.63 -17.10 -6.63
C GLU A 51 5.10 -17.25 -6.48
N TYR A 52 4.41 -16.12 -6.31
CA TYR A 52 2.95 -16.05 -6.23
C TYR A 52 2.29 -16.69 -7.46
N GLN A 53 1.29 -17.56 -7.24
CA GLN A 53 0.58 -18.26 -8.30
C GLN A 53 -0.74 -17.52 -8.66
N PRO A 54 -0.82 -16.83 -9.82
CA PRO A 54 -2.00 -16.09 -10.20
C PRO A 54 -3.12 -17.00 -10.73
N ALA A 55 -4.37 -16.55 -10.58
CA ALA A 55 -5.56 -17.26 -11.05
C ALA A 55 -6.41 -16.40 -12.02
N ASN A 56 -5.83 -15.35 -12.60
CA ASN A 56 -6.50 -14.38 -13.48
C ASN A 56 -7.70 -13.67 -12.81
N LYS A 57 -7.63 -13.45 -11.50
CA LYS A 57 -8.73 -12.91 -10.69
C LYS A 57 -9.10 -11.48 -11.07
N LEU A 58 -8.19 -10.73 -11.69
CA LEU A 58 -8.36 -9.32 -12.06
C LEU A 58 -8.33 -9.12 -13.57
N LYS A 59 -8.63 -10.16 -14.35
CA LYS A 59 -8.67 -10.10 -15.80
C LYS A 59 -9.49 -8.90 -16.28
N ASN A 60 -8.88 -8.09 -17.15
CA ASN A 60 -9.48 -6.90 -17.77
C ASN A 60 -9.78 -5.72 -16.83
N LYS A 61 -9.26 -5.72 -15.60
CA LYS A 61 -9.45 -4.61 -14.65
C LYS A 61 -8.45 -3.49 -14.90
N ILE A 62 -8.90 -2.25 -14.68
CA ILE A 62 -8.08 -1.03 -14.63
C ILE A 62 -7.96 -0.57 -13.20
N ALA A 63 -6.73 -0.50 -12.68
CA ALA A 63 -6.44 -0.09 -11.32
C ALA A 63 -5.71 1.26 -11.26
N LEU A 64 -6.03 2.07 -10.25
CA LEU A 64 -5.23 3.21 -9.81
C LEU A 64 -4.72 2.91 -8.40
N ILE A 65 -3.40 2.91 -8.22
CA ILE A 65 -2.72 2.61 -6.95
C ILE A 65 -1.85 3.80 -6.57
N THR A 66 -2.14 4.42 -5.43
CA THR A 66 -1.30 5.51 -4.92
C THR A 66 -0.14 4.98 -4.07
N GLY A 67 1.05 5.56 -4.22
CA GLY A 67 2.27 5.02 -3.61
C GLY A 67 2.56 3.60 -4.09
N GLY A 68 2.36 3.37 -5.39
CA GLY A 68 2.55 2.06 -6.04
C GLY A 68 3.97 1.81 -6.52
N ASP A 69 4.87 2.78 -6.33
CA ASP A 69 6.28 2.74 -6.69
C ASP A 69 7.11 1.83 -5.77
N SER A 70 6.68 1.61 -4.52
CA SER A 70 7.46 0.92 -3.51
C SER A 70 6.59 0.19 -2.48
N GLY A 71 7.23 -0.58 -1.59
CA GLY A 71 6.60 -1.25 -0.45
C GLY A 71 5.35 -2.07 -0.80
N ILE A 72 4.28 -1.88 -0.01
CA ILE A 72 3.00 -2.57 -0.19
C ILE A 72 2.40 -2.25 -1.56
N GLY A 73 2.39 -0.98 -1.97
CA GLY A 73 1.80 -0.56 -3.24
C GLY A 73 2.48 -1.21 -4.46
N ARG A 74 3.81 -1.32 -4.45
CA ARG A 74 4.58 -2.06 -5.48
C ARG A 74 4.13 -3.52 -5.56
N SER A 75 3.99 -4.18 -4.42
CA SER A 75 3.57 -5.58 -4.39
C SER A 75 2.13 -5.73 -4.87
N VAL A 76 1.22 -4.84 -4.48
CA VAL A 76 -0.15 -4.80 -5.00
C VAL A 76 -0.15 -4.62 -6.52
N ALA A 77 0.65 -3.69 -7.06
CA ALA A 77 0.75 -3.49 -8.50
C ALA A 77 1.28 -4.73 -9.24
N CYS A 78 2.34 -5.36 -8.72
CA CYS A 78 2.88 -6.61 -9.28
C CYS A 78 1.86 -7.75 -9.24
N LEU A 79 1.21 -7.99 -8.10
CA LEU A 79 0.22 -9.06 -7.98
C LEU A 79 -1.02 -8.78 -8.83
N PHE A 80 -1.47 -7.52 -8.95
CA PHE A 80 -2.59 -7.17 -9.83
C PHE A 80 -2.27 -7.45 -11.30
N ALA A 81 -1.04 -7.17 -11.71
CA ALA A 81 -0.56 -7.46 -13.05
C ALA A 81 -0.46 -8.96 -13.33
N LEU A 82 0.07 -9.75 -12.37
CA LEU A 82 0.08 -11.22 -12.45
C LEU A 82 -1.35 -11.79 -12.54
N GLU A 83 -2.31 -11.17 -11.84
CA GLU A 83 -3.73 -11.54 -11.88
C GLU A 83 -4.49 -11.05 -13.14
N GLY A 84 -3.77 -10.50 -14.13
CA GLY A 84 -4.31 -10.20 -15.45
C GLY A 84 -5.00 -8.84 -15.57
N ALA A 85 -4.73 -7.88 -14.68
CA ALA A 85 -5.15 -6.49 -14.88
C ALA A 85 -4.70 -6.00 -16.28
N SER A 86 -5.56 -5.25 -16.98
CA SER A 86 -5.19 -4.70 -18.29
C SER A 86 -4.31 -3.46 -18.17
N GLY A 87 -4.54 -2.66 -17.13
CA GLY A 87 -3.83 -1.41 -16.92
C GLY A 87 -3.76 -1.03 -15.46
N ILE A 88 -2.60 -0.51 -15.04
CA ILE A 88 -2.36 -0.02 -13.69
C ILE A 88 -1.73 1.36 -13.78
N ALA A 89 -2.37 2.35 -13.17
CA ALA A 89 -1.76 3.64 -12.87
C ALA A 89 -1.14 3.62 -11.48
N ILE A 90 0.09 4.15 -11.39
CA ILE A 90 0.86 4.26 -10.16
C ILE A 90 1.15 5.74 -9.92
N THR A 91 0.73 6.25 -8.76
CA THR A 91 1.16 7.57 -8.30
C THR A 91 2.32 7.47 -7.32
N TYR A 92 3.20 8.46 -7.35
CA TYR A 92 4.41 8.54 -6.52
C TYR A 92 4.93 9.99 -6.50
N LEU A 93 5.94 10.28 -5.68
CA LEU A 93 6.58 11.60 -5.60
C LEU A 93 7.90 11.65 -6.40
N PRO A 94 8.41 12.85 -6.77
CA PRO A 94 9.57 12.96 -7.66
C PRO A 94 10.84 12.23 -7.23
N ARG A 95 11.04 12.08 -5.92
CA ARG A 95 12.20 11.37 -5.40
C ARG A 95 12.16 9.86 -5.66
N GLU A 96 10.97 9.30 -5.82
CA GLU A 96 10.73 7.87 -6.00
C GLU A 96 10.72 7.45 -7.48
N GLU A 97 11.08 8.35 -8.41
CA GLU A 97 11.05 8.12 -9.87
C GLU A 97 11.75 6.81 -10.27
N LYS A 98 12.92 6.54 -9.69
CA LYS A 98 13.67 5.29 -9.93
C LYS A 98 12.88 4.06 -9.47
N ASP A 99 12.28 4.13 -8.29
CA ASP A 99 11.48 3.04 -7.71
C ASP A 99 10.19 2.78 -8.53
N ALA A 100 9.56 3.84 -9.03
CA ALA A 100 8.41 3.76 -9.91
C ALA A 100 8.75 3.08 -11.25
N HIS A 101 9.87 3.46 -11.86
CA HIS A 101 10.38 2.84 -13.07
C HIS A 101 10.79 1.37 -12.86
N GLU A 102 11.45 1.04 -11.75
CA GLU A 102 11.76 -0.35 -11.40
C GLU A 102 10.50 -1.20 -11.24
N THR A 103 9.44 -0.65 -10.64
CA THR A 103 8.14 -1.33 -10.52
C THR A 103 7.53 -1.59 -11.90
N LYS A 104 7.52 -0.57 -12.76
CA LYS A 104 7.05 -0.69 -14.14
C LYS A 104 7.82 -1.80 -14.89
N GLU A 105 9.15 -1.76 -14.85
CA GLU A 105 9.99 -2.76 -15.52
C GLU A 105 9.76 -4.18 -15.01
N ARG A 106 9.54 -4.35 -13.70
CA ARG A 106 9.21 -5.67 -13.12
C ARG A 106 7.89 -6.20 -13.68
N ILE A 107 6.87 -5.35 -13.72
CA ILE A 107 5.55 -5.72 -14.23
C ILE A 107 5.58 -6.05 -15.73
N GLU A 108 6.27 -5.25 -16.53
CA GLU A 108 6.39 -5.44 -17.99
C GLU A 108 7.17 -6.72 -18.35
N LYS A 109 8.05 -7.20 -17.47
CA LYS A 109 8.76 -8.49 -17.65
C LYS A 109 7.88 -9.71 -17.38
N GLN A 110 6.87 -9.59 -16.53
CA GLN A 110 6.07 -10.71 -16.03
C GLN A 110 4.63 -10.72 -16.55
N SER A 111 4.17 -9.65 -17.20
CA SER A 111 2.79 -9.52 -17.66
C SER A 111 2.66 -8.62 -18.89
N LYS A 112 1.47 -8.61 -19.51
CA LYS A 112 1.10 -7.67 -20.59
C LYS A 112 0.38 -6.43 -20.08
N THR A 113 0.43 -6.18 -18.77
CA THR A 113 -0.29 -5.09 -18.12
C THR A 113 0.32 -3.76 -18.52
N GLU A 114 -0.50 -2.81 -19.00
CA GLU A 114 -0.03 -1.47 -19.30
C GLU A 114 0.21 -0.68 -18.01
N ILE A 115 1.38 -0.03 -17.87
CA ILE A 115 1.68 0.82 -16.71
C ILE A 115 1.66 2.31 -17.09
N LEU A 116 0.90 3.08 -16.32
CA LEU A 116 0.91 4.55 -16.35
C LEU A 116 1.56 5.08 -15.07
N LEU A 117 2.69 5.77 -15.20
CA LEU A 117 3.38 6.42 -14.10
C LEU A 117 2.90 7.87 -13.98
N ILE A 118 2.46 8.28 -12.79
CA ILE A 118 1.93 9.63 -12.52
C ILE A 118 2.61 10.22 -11.29
N ASN A 119 3.62 11.05 -11.53
CA ASN A 119 4.35 11.75 -10.49
C ASN A 119 3.56 12.97 -9.98
N LYS A 120 2.79 12.79 -8.92
CA LYS A 120 1.89 13.81 -8.34
C LYS A 120 1.69 13.60 -6.84
N ASP A 121 1.73 14.70 -6.09
CA ASP A 121 1.39 14.70 -4.67
C ASP A 121 -0.14 14.61 -4.50
N VAL A 122 -0.61 13.49 -3.97
CA VAL A 122 -2.03 13.19 -3.76
C VAL A 122 -2.69 14.07 -2.70
N GLY A 123 -1.91 14.77 -1.86
CA GLY A 123 -2.43 15.64 -0.82
C GLY A 123 -3.17 16.90 -1.33
N TYR A 124 -3.15 17.14 -2.65
CA TYR A 124 -3.76 18.30 -3.28
C TYR A 124 -4.91 17.88 -4.20
N GLU A 125 -6.06 18.54 -4.10
CA GLU A 125 -7.27 18.17 -4.84
C GLU A 125 -7.09 18.35 -6.36
N GLU A 126 -6.41 19.41 -6.78
CA GLU A 126 -6.08 19.66 -8.19
C GLU A 126 -5.24 18.53 -8.80
N ASN A 127 -4.33 17.94 -8.00
CA ASN A 127 -3.57 16.78 -8.42
C ASN A 127 -4.44 15.53 -8.48
N ALA A 128 -5.37 15.34 -7.53
CA ALA A 128 -6.34 14.25 -7.61
C ALA A 128 -7.18 14.32 -8.89
N ILE A 129 -7.67 15.51 -9.26
CA ILE A 129 -8.40 15.72 -10.52
C ILE A 129 -7.54 15.35 -11.73
N ASP A 130 -6.29 15.83 -11.78
CA ASP A 130 -5.37 15.52 -12.88
C ASP A 130 -5.05 14.02 -12.97
N ILE A 131 -4.76 13.37 -11.84
CA ILE A 131 -4.53 11.92 -11.77
C ILE A 131 -5.72 11.15 -12.37
N ILE A 132 -6.95 11.45 -11.93
CA ILE A 132 -8.15 10.79 -12.44
C ILE A 132 -8.32 11.04 -13.94
N ASN A 133 -8.14 12.29 -14.39
CA ASN A 133 -8.24 12.63 -15.81
C ASN A 133 -7.24 11.86 -16.68
N GLN A 134 -5.99 11.66 -16.21
CA GLN A 134 -5.00 10.89 -16.94
C GLN A 134 -5.39 9.41 -17.06
N VAL A 135 -5.89 8.79 -15.98
CA VAL A 135 -6.35 7.40 -15.98
C VAL A 135 -7.56 7.21 -16.90
N VAL A 136 -8.56 8.10 -16.80
CA VAL A 136 -9.77 8.07 -17.63
C VAL A 136 -9.44 8.38 -19.09
N LYS A 137 -8.51 9.29 -19.38
CA LYS A 137 -8.06 9.56 -20.75
C LYS A 137 -7.41 8.32 -21.38
N LYS A 138 -6.65 7.53 -20.62
CA LYS A 138 -5.97 6.34 -21.14
C LYS A 138 -6.92 5.14 -21.31
N TRP A 139 -7.79 4.87 -20.33
CA TRP A 139 -8.58 3.62 -20.32
C TRP A 139 -10.10 3.82 -20.26
N GLY A 140 -10.59 5.05 -20.14
CA GLY A 140 -12.01 5.39 -20.13
C GLY A 140 -12.78 5.02 -18.86
N ARG A 141 -12.14 4.35 -17.89
CA ARG A 141 -12.76 3.88 -16.65
C ARG A 141 -11.76 3.66 -15.53
N ILE A 142 -12.28 3.48 -14.32
CA ILE A 142 -11.54 2.98 -13.15
C ILE A 142 -12.33 1.81 -12.56
N ASP A 143 -11.73 0.62 -12.49
CA ASP A 143 -12.38 -0.54 -11.88
C ASP A 143 -11.96 -0.70 -10.40
N ILE A 144 -10.71 -0.37 -10.07
CA ILE A 144 -10.13 -0.52 -8.73
C ILE A 144 -9.41 0.77 -8.35
N LEU A 145 -9.76 1.37 -7.20
CA LEU A 145 -8.99 2.45 -6.59
C LEU A 145 -8.32 1.92 -5.32
N VAL A 146 -6.99 1.96 -5.25
CA VAL A 146 -6.21 1.63 -4.05
C VAL A 146 -5.59 2.91 -3.50
N ASN A 147 -6.14 3.40 -2.39
CA ASN A 147 -5.58 4.53 -1.66
C ASN A 147 -4.56 4.01 -0.65
N ASN A 148 -3.29 4.01 -1.04
CA ASN A 148 -2.20 3.43 -0.26
C ASN A 148 -1.10 4.43 0.14
N ALA A 149 -0.89 5.51 -0.64
CA ALA A 149 0.08 6.55 -0.32
C ALA A 149 -0.14 7.10 1.09
N SER A 150 0.95 7.25 1.84
CA SER A 150 0.92 7.70 3.23
C SER A 150 2.29 8.26 3.62
N GLU A 151 2.30 9.22 4.54
CA GLU A 151 3.49 9.62 5.28
C GLU A 151 3.31 9.43 6.79
N GLN A 152 4.41 9.40 7.52
CA GLN A 152 4.46 9.21 8.95
C GLN A 152 5.75 9.83 9.51
N HIS A 153 5.61 10.58 10.60
CA HIS A 153 6.70 11.32 11.24
C HIS A 153 6.68 11.01 12.74
N LEU A 154 7.84 10.71 13.33
CA LEU A 154 7.91 10.42 14.76
C LEU A 154 7.86 11.71 15.58
N THR A 155 6.98 11.73 16.57
CA THR A 155 6.89 12.82 17.55
C THR A 155 6.81 12.23 18.94
N SER A 156 7.81 12.49 19.80
CA SER A 156 7.90 11.84 21.12
C SER A 156 6.97 12.45 22.16
N ARG A 157 6.64 13.74 22.02
CA ARG A 157 5.78 14.47 22.95
C ARG A 157 4.75 15.28 22.18
N ILE A 158 3.53 15.39 22.72
CA ILE A 158 2.47 16.15 22.04
C ILE A 158 2.82 17.63 21.88
N GLU A 159 3.61 18.21 22.78
CA GLU A 159 4.01 19.62 22.68
C GLU A 159 5.01 19.90 21.54
N ASP A 160 5.65 18.85 21.00
CA ASP A 160 6.59 18.96 19.88
C ASP A 160 5.90 18.78 18.51
N LEU A 161 4.61 18.41 18.50
CA LEU A 161 3.86 18.23 17.26
C LEU A 161 3.53 19.59 16.65
N SER A 162 4.19 19.93 15.54
CA SER A 162 3.92 21.18 14.84
C SER A 162 2.62 21.11 14.03
N SER A 163 1.98 22.26 13.83
CA SER A 163 0.80 22.37 12.97
C SER A 163 1.09 21.93 11.54
N GLU A 164 2.28 22.24 11.03
CA GLU A 164 2.72 21.88 9.68
C GLU A 164 2.80 20.36 9.52
N GLN A 165 3.39 19.65 10.49
CA GLN A 165 3.44 18.19 10.47
C GLN A 165 2.02 17.61 10.53
N LEU A 166 1.21 18.07 11.48
CA LEU A 166 -0.16 17.61 11.65
C LEU A 166 -0.98 17.78 10.36
N GLU A 167 -0.98 18.99 9.80
CA GLU A 167 -1.70 19.29 8.56
C GLU A 167 -1.16 18.48 7.38
N ARG A 168 0.16 18.33 7.27
CA ARG A 168 0.79 17.57 6.18
C ARG A 168 0.41 16.09 6.25
N THR A 169 0.54 15.46 7.42
CA THR A 169 0.14 14.06 7.65
C THR A 169 -1.34 13.84 7.32
N PHE A 170 -2.25 14.72 7.75
CA PHE A 170 -3.68 14.62 7.40
C PHE A 170 -3.95 14.86 5.91
N ARG A 171 -3.28 15.86 5.32
CA ARG A 171 -3.41 16.19 3.91
C ARG A 171 -3.09 15.00 3.02
N THR A 172 -1.96 14.33 3.28
CA THR A 172 -1.55 13.16 2.51
C THR A 172 -2.41 11.93 2.83
N ASN A 173 -2.58 11.60 4.11
CA ASN A 173 -3.14 10.31 4.51
C ASN A 173 -4.68 10.22 4.42
N ILE A 174 -5.39 11.36 4.56
CA ILE A 174 -6.87 11.35 4.54
C ILE A 174 -7.46 12.31 3.50
N PHE A 175 -6.98 13.55 3.35
CA PHE A 175 -7.58 14.47 2.37
C PHE A 175 -7.37 13.97 0.95
N GLY A 176 -6.15 13.54 0.60
CA GLY A 176 -5.86 12.94 -0.70
C GLY A 176 -6.74 11.72 -1.02
N MET A 177 -6.97 10.85 -0.04
CA MET A 177 -7.86 9.69 -0.16
C MET A 177 -9.31 10.11 -0.48
N ILE A 178 -9.81 11.14 0.22
CA ILE A 178 -11.16 11.69 -0.02
C ILE A 178 -11.25 12.32 -1.40
N TYR A 179 -10.26 13.13 -1.81
CA TYR A 179 -10.24 13.77 -3.12
C TYR A 179 -10.22 12.74 -4.25
N LEU A 180 -9.36 11.73 -4.16
CA LEU A 180 -9.29 10.66 -5.15
C LEU A 180 -10.59 9.87 -5.23
N ALA A 181 -11.19 9.50 -4.09
CA ALA A 181 -12.48 8.80 -4.10
C ALA A 181 -13.58 9.67 -4.72
N LYS A 182 -13.69 10.95 -4.31
CA LYS A 182 -14.65 11.92 -4.83
C LYS A 182 -14.61 12.01 -6.37
N HIS A 183 -13.41 12.07 -6.94
CA HIS A 183 -13.22 12.24 -8.39
C HIS A 183 -13.18 10.92 -9.16
N ALA A 184 -12.77 9.80 -8.56
CA ALA A 184 -12.76 8.49 -9.21
C ALA A 184 -14.17 7.90 -9.35
N VAL A 185 -15.00 8.04 -8.31
CA VAL A 185 -16.32 7.41 -8.21
C VAL A 185 -17.23 7.68 -9.42
N PRO A 186 -17.29 8.88 -10.03
CA PRO A 186 -18.01 9.12 -11.30
C PRO A 186 -17.62 8.20 -12.46
N HIS A 187 -16.40 7.66 -12.46
CA HIS A 187 -15.85 6.79 -13.50
C HIS A 187 -15.82 5.30 -13.10
N MET A 188 -16.37 4.97 -11.94
CA MET A 188 -16.49 3.61 -11.42
C MET A 188 -17.90 3.06 -11.65
N LYS A 189 -17.99 1.82 -12.14
CA LYS A 189 -19.25 1.13 -12.45
C LYS A 189 -19.61 0.14 -11.34
N LYS A 190 -20.82 -0.40 -11.39
CA LYS A 190 -21.21 -1.55 -10.55
C LYS A 190 -20.19 -2.68 -10.72
N GLY A 191 -19.72 -3.22 -9.60
CA GLY A 191 -18.65 -4.23 -9.55
C GLY A 191 -17.23 -3.65 -9.45
N SER A 192 -17.07 -2.33 -9.43
CA SER A 192 -15.81 -1.67 -9.04
C SER A 192 -15.60 -1.73 -7.52
N THR A 193 -14.39 -1.43 -7.07
CA THR A 193 -14.04 -1.46 -5.64
C THR A 193 -13.01 -0.40 -5.26
N ILE A 194 -13.11 0.09 -4.02
CA ILE A 194 -12.13 0.98 -3.38
C ILE A 194 -11.49 0.22 -2.23
N ILE A 195 -10.16 0.27 -2.13
CA ILE A 195 -9.40 -0.38 -1.07
C ILE A 195 -8.49 0.67 -0.43
N ASN A 196 -8.63 0.88 0.88
CA ASN A 196 -7.87 1.88 1.62
C ASN A 196 -6.83 1.21 2.52
N THR A 197 -5.59 1.68 2.49
CA THR A 197 -4.55 1.24 3.44
C THR A 197 -4.67 2.02 4.75
N THR A 198 -5.26 1.39 5.77
CA THR A 198 -5.18 1.88 7.15
C THR A 198 -3.92 1.30 7.84
N SER A 199 -3.96 1.06 9.15
CA SER A 199 -2.86 0.47 9.91
C SER A 199 -3.38 -0.19 11.17
N VAL A 200 -2.61 -1.14 11.71
CA VAL A 200 -2.80 -1.67 13.06
C VAL A 200 -2.81 -0.55 14.12
N THR A 201 -2.14 0.58 13.86
CA THR A 201 -2.09 1.73 14.79
C THR A 201 -3.45 2.41 14.96
N ALA A 202 -4.39 2.27 14.01
CA ALA A 202 -5.76 2.74 14.17
C ALA A 202 -6.51 2.02 15.31
N TYR A 203 -6.06 0.80 15.66
CA TYR A 203 -6.73 -0.07 16.63
C TYR A 203 -5.96 -0.16 17.95
N LYS A 204 -4.62 -0.13 17.89
CA LYS A 204 -3.76 -0.25 19.08
C LYS A 204 -3.24 1.08 19.61
N GLY A 205 -3.32 2.13 18.80
CA GLY A 205 -2.53 3.34 18.99
C GLY A 205 -1.02 3.09 18.79
N TYR A 206 -0.25 4.16 18.77
CA TYR A 206 1.21 4.12 18.81
C TYR A 206 1.73 5.44 19.37
N ALA A 207 2.41 5.40 20.52
CA ALA A 207 2.66 6.59 21.35
C ALA A 207 3.40 7.72 20.60
N THR A 208 4.34 7.38 19.72
CA THR A 208 5.16 8.35 18.98
C THR A 208 4.66 8.67 17.58
N LEU A 209 3.47 8.19 17.20
CA LEU A 209 2.84 8.36 15.89
C LEU A 209 1.39 8.86 16.06
N LEU A 210 1.20 9.92 16.84
CA LEU A 210 -0.11 10.42 17.25
C LEU A 210 -0.96 10.88 16.06
N ASP A 211 -0.43 11.80 15.25
CA ASP A 211 -1.06 12.33 14.04
C ASP A 211 -1.31 11.21 13.01
N TYR A 212 -0.30 10.38 12.75
CA TYR A 212 -0.42 9.22 11.87
C TYR A 212 -1.52 8.26 12.33
N SER A 213 -1.52 7.82 13.59
CA SER A 213 -2.53 6.90 14.12
C SER A 213 -3.93 7.51 14.03
N SER A 214 -4.05 8.82 14.27
CA SER A 214 -5.30 9.57 14.10
C SER A 214 -5.79 9.53 12.65
N THR A 215 -4.91 9.74 11.66
CA THR A 215 -5.29 9.60 10.24
C THR A 215 -5.71 8.17 9.90
N LYS A 216 -5.06 7.15 10.46
CA LYS A 216 -5.42 5.75 10.21
C LYS A 216 -6.79 5.39 10.82
N GLY A 217 -7.12 5.95 11.99
CA GLY A 217 -8.48 5.90 12.54
C GLY A 217 -9.51 6.60 11.65
N ALA A 218 -9.18 7.78 11.11
CA ALA A 218 -10.05 8.48 10.16
C ALA A 218 -10.29 7.65 8.89
N ILE A 219 -9.28 6.94 8.37
CA ILE A 219 -9.40 6.03 7.22
C ILE A 219 -10.36 4.87 7.52
N VAL A 220 -10.35 4.31 8.74
CA VAL A 220 -11.29 3.24 9.13
C VAL A 220 -12.73 3.75 9.07
N SER A 221 -12.99 4.90 9.70
CA SER A 221 -14.33 5.51 9.69
C SER A 221 -14.77 5.92 8.27
N PHE A 222 -13.86 6.50 7.48
CA PHE A 222 -14.12 6.84 6.09
C PHE A 222 -14.49 5.63 5.24
N THR A 223 -13.77 4.52 5.40
CA THR A 223 -14.05 3.25 4.71
C THR A 223 -15.46 2.74 5.03
N ARG A 224 -15.81 2.70 6.32
CA ARG A 224 -17.13 2.26 6.79
C ARG A 224 -18.25 3.14 6.23
N SER A 225 -18.13 4.46 6.36
CA SER A 225 -19.14 5.40 5.87
C SER A 225 -19.27 5.40 4.35
N LEU A 226 -18.16 5.40 3.61
CA LEU A 226 -18.19 5.40 2.14
C LEU A 226 -18.76 4.08 1.60
N SER A 227 -18.52 2.95 2.28
CA SER A 227 -19.11 1.66 1.89
C SER A 227 -20.64 1.70 1.88
N GLN A 228 -21.24 2.31 2.89
CA GLN A 228 -22.69 2.49 2.98
C GLN A 228 -23.17 3.45 1.89
N HIS A 229 -22.46 4.57 1.72
CA HIS A 229 -22.79 5.59 0.71
C HIS A 229 -22.78 5.06 -0.73
N LEU A 230 -21.92 4.08 -1.03
CA LEU A 230 -21.78 3.52 -2.39
C LEU A 230 -22.50 2.18 -2.60
N THR A 231 -23.26 1.71 -1.60
CA THR A 231 -23.95 0.40 -1.66
C THR A 231 -24.93 0.32 -2.84
N GLU A 232 -25.78 1.32 -3.05
CA GLU A 232 -26.76 1.32 -4.15
C GLU A 232 -26.09 1.38 -5.54
N ARG A 233 -24.86 1.90 -5.60
CA ARG A 233 -24.05 1.92 -6.83
C ARG A 233 -23.33 0.60 -7.10
N GLY A 234 -23.40 -0.35 -6.16
CA GLY A 234 -22.73 -1.64 -6.24
C GLY A 234 -21.20 -1.51 -6.32
N ILE A 235 -20.64 -0.51 -5.64
CA ILE A 235 -19.19 -0.32 -5.47
C ILE A 235 -18.84 -0.72 -4.04
N ARG A 236 -17.91 -1.65 -3.89
CA ARG A 236 -17.45 -2.08 -2.56
C ARG A 236 -16.37 -1.14 -2.06
N VAL A 237 -16.31 -0.93 -0.75
CA VAL A 237 -15.26 -0.12 -0.11
C VAL A 237 -14.75 -0.87 1.11
N ASN A 238 -13.48 -1.25 1.11
CA ASN A 238 -12.87 -2.00 2.21
C ASN A 238 -11.50 -1.41 2.55
N ALA A 239 -10.91 -1.87 3.64
CA ALA A 239 -9.56 -1.49 4.02
C ALA A 239 -8.67 -2.68 4.36
N VAL A 240 -7.37 -2.45 4.32
CA VAL A 240 -6.35 -3.36 4.84
C VAL A 240 -5.61 -2.61 5.95
N ALA A 241 -5.41 -3.26 7.09
CA ALA A 241 -4.71 -2.77 8.27
C ALA A 241 -3.43 -3.59 8.50
N PRO A 242 -2.33 -3.28 7.79
CA PRO A 242 -1.08 -3.99 7.96
C PRO A 242 -0.51 -3.80 9.39
N GLY A 243 0.26 -4.81 9.82
CA GLY A 243 1.14 -4.69 10.98
C GLY A 243 2.46 -3.99 10.64
N PRO A 244 3.58 -4.34 11.31
CA PRO A 244 4.90 -3.87 10.92
C PRO A 244 5.36 -4.57 9.64
N ILE A 245 5.41 -3.83 8.53
CA ILE A 245 5.80 -4.34 7.21
C ILE A 245 7.10 -3.68 6.75
N TRP A 246 8.04 -4.48 6.25
CA TRP A 246 9.33 -3.98 5.76
C TRP A 246 9.17 -3.18 4.46
N THR A 247 9.26 -1.86 4.56
CA THR A 247 9.03 -0.91 3.45
C THR A 247 9.93 0.33 3.59
N PRO A 248 10.08 1.16 2.54
CA PRO A 248 10.88 2.39 2.64
C PRO A 248 10.35 3.39 3.68
N LEU A 249 9.06 3.30 4.01
CA LEU A 249 8.44 4.09 5.07
C LEU A 249 9.09 3.84 6.45
N ILE A 250 9.67 2.67 6.67
CA ILE A 250 10.30 2.32 7.95
C ILE A 250 11.66 3.00 8.08
N VAL A 251 12.53 2.85 7.08
CA VAL A 251 13.88 3.47 7.07
C VAL A 251 13.83 5.00 6.95
N ALA A 252 12.73 5.55 6.45
CA ALA A 252 12.51 6.99 6.39
C ALA A 252 11.99 7.62 7.69
N SER A 253 11.47 6.82 8.62
CA SER A 253 10.79 7.34 9.82
C SER A 253 11.45 6.92 11.13
N PHE A 254 11.96 5.70 11.21
CA PHE A 254 12.51 5.15 12.45
C PHE A 254 14.04 5.30 12.51
N PRO A 255 14.61 5.49 13.70
CA PRO A 255 16.06 5.55 13.86
C PRO A 255 16.72 4.20 13.59
N THR A 256 17.99 4.22 13.22
CA THR A 256 18.82 3.03 12.90
C THR A 256 18.71 1.93 13.97
N GLU A 257 18.65 2.32 15.24
CA GLU A 257 18.60 1.40 16.39
C GLU A 257 17.29 0.62 16.48
N ALA A 258 16.21 1.11 15.88
CA ALA A 258 14.91 0.44 15.85
C ALA A 258 14.83 -0.67 14.79
N MET A 259 15.70 -0.65 13.77
CA MET A 259 15.61 -1.55 12.60
C MET A 259 15.74 -3.03 12.96
N GLU A 260 16.74 -3.39 13.79
CA GLU A 260 16.97 -4.78 14.22
C GLU A 260 15.83 -5.35 15.06
N LYS A 261 15.01 -4.48 15.67
CA LYS A 261 13.88 -4.87 16.53
C LYS A 261 12.55 -4.81 15.81
N PHE A 262 12.49 -4.21 14.62
CA PHE A 262 11.26 -3.93 13.90
C PHE A 262 10.47 -5.22 13.64
N GLY A 263 9.25 -5.30 14.17
CA GLY A 263 8.31 -6.41 13.96
C GLY A 263 8.56 -7.65 14.80
N LYS A 264 9.65 -7.71 15.59
CA LYS A 264 9.95 -8.84 16.48
C LYS A 264 8.97 -8.96 17.65
N GLU A 265 8.24 -7.90 17.94
CA GLU A 265 7.19 -7.86 18.96
C GLU A 265 5.86 -8.49 18.52
N THR A 266 5.71 -8.81 17.23
CA THR A 266 4.51 -9.51 16.74
C THR A 266 4.52 -10.97 17.21
N PRO A 267 3.34 -11.62 17.33
CA PRO A 267 3.27 -13.05 17.64
C PRO A 267 4.02 -13.97 16.65
N LEU A 268 4.14 -13.59 15.37
CA LEU A 268 4.98 -14.31 14.41
C LEU A 268 6.49 -14.01 14.55
N GLY A 269 6.89 -13.12 15.46
CA GLY A 269 8.29 -12.85 15.80
C GLY A 269 9.11 -12.13 14.72
N ARG A 270 8.46 -11.64 13.67
CA ARG A 270 9.10 -10.99 12.51
C ARG A 270 8.19 -9.92 11.90
N PRO A 271 8.76 -8.92 11.18
CA PRO A 271 7.96 -8.07 10.32
C PRO A 271 7.38 -8.87 9.15
N GLY A 272 6.23 -8.41 8.64
CA GLY A 272 5.69 -8.91 7.37
C GLY A 272 6.46 -8.36 6.18
N GLN A 273 6.42 -9.09 5.07
CA GLN A 273 6.87 -8.59 3.77
C GLN A 273 5.69 -7.98 2.98
N PRO A 274 5.97 -7.02 2.08
CA PRO A 274 4.93 -6.42 1.24
C PRO A 274 4.07 -7.42 0.44
N SER A 275 4.68 -8.48 -0.08
CA SER A 275 3.97 -9.54 -0.82
C SER A 275 2.90 -10.24 0.00
N GLU A 276 3.17 -10.52 1.29
CA GLU A 276 2.23 -11.20 2.20
C GLU A 276 0.96 -10.36 2.40
N VAL A 277 1.10 -9.03 2.44
CA VAL A 277 -0.02 -8.08 2.57
C VAL A 277 -0.78 -7.92 1.25
N ALA A 278 -0.06 -7.89 0.12
CA ALA A 278 -0.65 -7.65 -1.20
C ALA A 278 -1.72 -8.69 -1.60
N THR A 279 -1.63 -9.92 -1.09
CA THR A 279 -2.67 -10.96 -1.26
C THR A 279 -4.06 -10.52 -0.76
N SER A 280 -4.12 -9.73 0.32
CA SER A 280 -5.36 -9.15 0.84
C SER A 280 -6.00 -8.18 -0.16
N TYR A 281 -5.19 -7.44 -0.91
CA TYR A 281 -5.68 -6.52 -1.94
C TYR A 281 -6.21 -7.29 -3.15
N VAL A 282 -5.56 -8.38 -3.57
CA VAL A 282 -6.07 -9.24 -4.66
C VAL A 282 -7.45 -9.80 -4.28
N PHE A 283 -7.58 -10.33 -3.07
CA PHE A 283 -8.86 -10.83 -2.56
C PHE A 283 -9.93 -9.73 -2.55
N LEU A 284 -9.63 -8.56 -1.97
CA LEU A 284 -10.57 -7.43 -1.91
C LEU A 284 -10.87 -6.81 -3.27
N ALA A 285 -9.97 -6.90 -4.25
CA ALA A 285 -10.17 -6.37 -5.59
C ALA A 285 -10.99 -7.29 -6.49
N SER A 286 -10.94 -8.59 -6.25
CA SER A 286 -11.59 -9.62 -7.06
C SER A 286 -13.05 -9.88 -6.66
N SER A 287 -13.72 -10.77 -7.41
CA SER A 287 -15.07 -11.26 -7.10
C SER A 287 -15.12 -12.17 -5.87
N ASP A 288 -13.98 -12.66 -5.39
CA ASP A 288 -13.91 -13.53 -4.21
C ASP A 288 -14.45 -12.83 -2.95
N SER A 289 -14.41 -11.49 -2.93
CA SER A 289 -14.93 -10.64 -1.86
C SER A 289 -16.26 -9.95 -2.22
N SER A 290 -17.07 -10.54 -3.11
CA SER A 290 -18.32 -9.96 -3.62
C SER A 290 -19.35 -9.59 -2.52
N TYR A 291 -19.33 -10.28 -1.38
CA TYR A 291 -20.19 -9.99 -0.22
C TYR A 291 -19.49 -9.27 0.93
N ILE A 292 -18.32 -8.65 0.65
CA ILE A 292 -17.50 -7.96 1.64
C ILE A 292 -17.41 -6.48 1.26
N THR A 293 -18.04 -5.63 2.08
CA THR A 293 -17.96 -4.16 2.00
C THR A 293 -18.00 -3.57 3.41
N GLY A 294 -17.29 -2.47 3.63
CA GLY A 294 -17.13 -1.80 4.92
C GLY A 294 -16.17 -2.50 5.89
N GLN A 295 -15.46 -3.53 5.43
CA GLN A 295 -14.64 -4.40 6.27
C GLN A 295 -13.17 -4.01 6.27
N VAL A 296 -12.44 -4.49 7.27
CA VAL A 296 -10.98 -4.29 7.39
C VAL A 296 -10.29 -5.64 7.56
N LEU A 297 -9.31 -5.94 6.69
CA LEU A 297 -8.46 -7.13 6.82
C LEU A 297 -7.19 -6.79 7.60
N HIS A 298 -6.73 -7.72 8.45
CA HIS A 298 -5.63 -7.47 9.39
C HIS A 298 -4.42 -8.39 9.18
N PRO A 299 -3.64 -8.25 8.08
CA PRO A 299 -2.38 -8.95 7.90
C PRO A 299 -1.28 -8.34 8.80
N ASN A 300 -1.26 -8.73 10.08
CA ASN A 300 -0.50 -8.03 11.13
C ASN A 300 0.36 -8.93 12.05
N GLY A 301 0.66 -10.15 11.61
CA GLY A 301 1.53 -11.08 12.33
C GLY A 301 0.93 -11.66 13.61
N GLY A 302 -0.41 -11.77 13.69
CA GLY A 302 -1.12 -12.41 14.81
C GLY A 302 -1.54 -11.45 15.92
N THR A 303 -1.38 -10.15 15.71
CA THR A 303 -1.75 -9.14 16.71
C THR A 303 -3.28 -9.03 16.82
N ILE A 304 -3.83 -9.36 18.00
CA ILE A 304 -5.28 -9.24 18.27
C ILE A 304 -5.67 -7.77 18.45
N VAL A 305 -6.75 -7.34 17.77
CA VAL A 305 -7.16 -5.91 17.70
C VAL A 305 -8.66 -5.64 17.88
N ASN A 306 -9.49 -6.64 18.17
CA ASN A 306 -10.95 -6.54 18.43
C ASN A 306 -11.67 -5.45 17.58
N SER A 307 -11.86 -5.73 16.28
CA SER A 307 -12.21 -4.75 15.25
C SER A 307 -13.66 -4.74 14.78
#